data_AF-R5YC16-F1
#
_entry.id   AF-R5YC16-F1
#
_cell.length_a   1.000
_cell.length_b   1.000
_cell.length_c   1.000
_cell.angle_alpha   90.00
_cell.angle_beta   90.00
_cell.angle_gamma   90.00
#
_symmetry.space_group_name_H-M   'P 1'
#
loop_
_entity.id
_entity.type
_entity.pdbx_description
1 polymer ?
#
loop_
_entity_poly.entity_id
_entity_poly.type
_entity_poly.pdbx_seq_one_letter_code
_entity_poly.pdbx_strand_id
1 'polypeptide(L)' 'MINFEKELKNFEPSLEVEEAESAIYNHDLTDVADIITEILRDVKENGNR' A
#
# COMPACT_ATOMS: atom_id res chain seq x y z
N MET A 1 10.30 4.93 -35.34
CA MET A 1 9.81 6.23 -34.85
C MET A 1 8.67 5.94 -33.90
N ILE A 2 8.71 6.46 -32.67
CA ILE A 2 7.64 6.24 -31.67
C ILE A 2 6.32 6.85 -32.18
N ASN A 3 5.18 6.26 -31.79
CA ASN A 3 3.86 6.77 -32.17
C ASN A 3 3.40 7.78 -31.11
N PHE A 4 3.62 9.06 -31.40
CA PHE A 4 3.28 10.17 -30.50
C PHE A 4 1.80 10.21 -30.11
N GLU A 5 0.87 9.92 -31.03
CA GLU A 5 -0.56 9.92 -30.72
C GLU A 5 -0.96 8.82 -29.74
N LYS A 6 -0.32 7.65 -29.85
CA LYS A 6 -0.55 6.53 -28.94
C LYS A 6 -0.02 6.83 -27.54
N GLU A 7 1.15 7.45 -27.44
CA GLU A 7 1.74 7.81 -26.14
C GLU A 7 0.96 8.93 -25.45
N LEU A 8 0.53 9.96 -26.19
CA LEU A 8 -0.31 11.02 -25.63
C LEU A 8 -1.65 10.50 -25.09
N LYS A 9 -2.25 9.49 -25.73
CA LYS A 9 -3.49 8.87 -25.23
C LYS A 9 -3.29 8.05 -23.95
N ASN A 10 -2.10 7.49 -23.75
CA ASN A 10 -1.76 6.69 -22.58
C ASN A 10 -1.09 7.53 -21.47
N PHE A 11 -0.97 8.84 -21.69
CA PHE A 11 -0.41 9.73 -20.70
C PHE A 11 -1.43 9.93 -19.58
N GLU A 12 -1.19 9.27 -18.46
CA GLU A 12 -1.85 9.57 -17.19
C GLU A 12 -0.93 10.48 -16.38
N PRO A 13 -1.46 11.57 -15.79
CA PRO A 13 -0.70 12.34 -14.81
C PRO A 13 -0.21 11.39 -13.72
N SER A 14 1.09 11.39 -13.44
CA SER A 14 1.61 10.74 -12.25
C SER A 14 0.92 11.35 -11.03
N LEU A 15 0.66 10.52 -10.01
CA LEU A 15 0.21 11.01 -8.73
C LEU A 15 1.21 12.05 -8.22
N GLU A 16 0.72 13.20 -7.77
CA GLU A 16 1.58 14.23 -7.18
C GLU A 16 2.26 13.65 -5.93
N VAL A 17 3.50 14.07 -5.65
CA VAL A 17 4.30 13.51 -4.55
C VAL A 17 3.58 13.62 -3.21
N GLU A 18 2.84 14.71 -2.99
CA GLU A 18 2.02 14.94 -1.79
C GLU A 18 0.80 14.00 -1.68
N GLU A 19 0.16 13.67 -2.81
CA GLU A 19 -0.97 12.73 -2.85
C GLU A 19 -0.48 11.29 -2.63
N ALA A 20 0.69 10.94 -3.16
CA ALA A 20 1.34 9.66 -2.91
C ALA A 20 1.74 9.51 -1.44
N GLU A 21 2.32 10.56 -0.84
CA GLU A 21 2.69 10.59 0.56
C GLU A 21 1.46 10.40 1.46
N SER A 22 0.38 11.13 1.19
CA SER A 22 -0.87 11.01 1.95
C SER A 22 -1.53 9.63 1.79
N ALA A 23 -1.49 9.04 0.60
CA ALA A 23 -2.05 7.70 0.35
C ALA A 23 -1.26 6.59 1.06
N ILE A 24 0.07 6.75 1.17
CA ILE A 24 0.95 5.82 1.89
C ILE A 24 0.78 5.99 3.42
N TYR A 25 0.80 7.23 3.92
CA TYR A 25 0.68 7.50 5.37
C TYR A 25 -0.71 7.18 5.93
N ASN A 26 -1.79 7.40 5.16
CA ASN A 26 -3.14 7.11 5.64
C ASN A 26 -3.46 5.61 5.72
N HIS A 27 -2.54 4.74 5.31
CA HIS A 27 -2.72 3.28 5.36
C HIS A 27 -2.22 2.65 6.69
N ASP A 28 -1.67 3.43 7.62
CA ASP A 28 -0.73 2.90 8.62
C ASP A 28 -1.36 2.32 9.91
N LEU A 29 -2.58 2.72 10.30
CA LEU A 29 -3.18 2.21 11.56
C LEU A 29 -3.79 0.81 11.42
N THR A 30 -4.33 0.48 10.24
CA THR A 30 -4.92 -0.84 9.97
C THR A 30 -3.83 -1.90 9.85
N ASP A 31 -2.75 -1.60 9.13
CA ASP A 31 -1.64 -2.53 8.92
C ASP A 31 -0.93 -2.88 10.24
N VAL A 32 -0.70 -1.90 11.12
CA VAL A 32 -0.10 -2.14 12.45
C VAL A 32 -1.03 -2.95 13.36
N ALA A 33 -2.34 -2.69 13.31
CA ALA A 33 -3.32 -3.46 14.08
C ALA A 33 -3.38 -4.92 13.61
N ASP A 34 -3.28 -5.16 12.30
CA ASP A 34 -3.25 -6.49 11.71
C ASP A 34 -1.98 -7.26 12.12
N ILE A 35 -0.81 -6.61 12.09
CA ILE A 35 0.46 -7.19 12.56
C ILE A 35 0.36 -7.59 14.05
N ILE A 36 -0.17 -6.71 14.90
CA ILE A 36 -0.35 -7.00 16.33
C ILE A 36 -1.30 -8.19 16.52
N THR A 37 -2.37 -8.27 15.72
CA THR A 37 -3.35 -9.35 15.79
C THR A 37 -2.75 -10.69 15.38
N GLU A 38 -1.91 -10.74 14.34
CA GLU A 38 -1.17 -11.95 13.98
C GLU A 38 -0.23 -12.40 15.10
N ILE A 39 0.57 -11.49 15.67
CA ILE A 39 1.49 -11.81 16.76
C ILE A 39 0.73 -12.41 17.96
N LEU A 40 -0.41 -11.81 18.34
CA LEU A 40 -1.23 -12.31 19.44
C LEU A 40 -1.82 -13.69 19.16
N ARG A 41 -2.18 -13.97 17.90
CA ARG A 41 -2.71 -15.26 17.47
C ARG A 41 -1.62 -16.35 17.53
N ASP A 42 -0.43 -16.05 17.03
CA ASP A 42 0.73 -16.95 17.08
C ASP A 42 1.14 -17.30 18.51
N VAL A 43 1.14 -16.32 19.42
CA VAL A 43 1.42 -16.56 20.84
C VAL A 43 0.35 -17.46 21.47
N LYS A 44 -0.93 -17.28 21.11
CA LYS A 44 -2.03 -18.10 21.64
C LYS A 44 -2.02 -19.52 21.09
N GLU A 45 -1.68 -19.71 19.82
CA GLU A 45 -1.63 -21.03 19.17
C GLU A 45 -0.39 -21.84 19.60
N ASN A 46 0.73 -21.17 19.90
CA ASN A 46 1.96 -21.83 20.35
C ASN A 46 2.07 -21.97 21.88
N GLY A 47 1.42 -21.10 22.67
CA GLY A 47 1.38 -21.19 24.13
C GLY A 47 0.43 -22.28 24.67
N ASN A 48 -0.33 -22.95 23.81
CA ASN A 48 -1.29 -23.99 24.17
C ASN A 48 -0.83 -25.40 23.74
N ARG A 49 0.48 -25.58 23.49
CA ARG A 49 1.16 -26.86 23.22
C ARG A 49 2.08 -27.24 24.37
#